data_AF-A0A286TDY5-F1
#
_entry.id   AF-A0A286TDY5-F1
#
_cell.length_a   1.000
_cell.length_b   1.000
_cell.length_c   1.000
_cell.angle_alpha   90.00
_cell.angle_beta   90.00
_cell.angle_gamma   90.00
#
_symmetry.space_group_name_H-M   'P 1'
#
loop_
_entity.id
_entity.type
_entity.pdbx_description
1 polymer ?
#
loop_
_entity_poly.entity_id
_entity_poly.type
_entity_poly.pdbx_seq_one_letter_code
_entity_poly.pdbx_strand_id
1 'polypeptide(L)'
;MMRQWYGDRYRVWFPKLAIGGKAVANGWNNRLSDDGTYIYEYNEDADLVDPVGDGDPNDIRITFAKSADPVTRIQAYRFVGVFRRISNSEDGTRKRYQRIETVFPIHRTPCLPIHR
;
A
#
# COMPACT_ATOMS: atom_id res chain seq x y z
N MET A 1 13.90 9.02 12.73
CA MET A 1 12.59 9.27 13.39
C MET A 1 11.57 8.19 12.98
N MET A 2 10.95 8.20 11.78
CA MET A 2 9.96 7.16 11.38
C MET A 2 10.47 5.72 11.47
N ARG A 3 11.70 5.45 11.01
CA ARG A 3 12.30 4.11 11.06
C ARG A 3 12.48 3.59 12.50
N GLN A 4 12.70 4.48 13.47
CA GLN A 4 12.89 4.09 14.86
C GLN A 4 11.59 3.68 15.55
N TRP A 5 10.46 4.30 15.18
CA TRP A 5 9.14 4.00 15.76
C TRP A 5 8.40 2.90 14.97
N TYR A 6 8.63 2.79 13.67
CA TYR A 6 7.81 1.98 12.77
C TYR A 6 8.59 1.09 11.79
N GLY A 7 9.91 1.28 11.68
CA GLY A 7 10.70 0.77 10.54
C GLY A 7 10.80 -0.75 10.43
N ASP A 8 10.58 -1.47 11.53
CA ASP A 8 10.65 -2.94 11.56
C ASP A 8 9.27 -3.59 11.39
N ARG A 9 8.19 -2.80 11.49
CA ARG A 9 6.81 -3.30 11.48
C ARG A 9 6.01 -2.85 10.25
N TYR A 10 6.30 -1.67 9.72
CA TYR A 10 5.52 -1.06 8.65
C TYR A 10 6.39 -0.71 7.45
N ARG A 11 5.88 -1.02 6.26
CA ARG A 11 6.43 -0.51 4.98
C ARG A 11 5.51 0.59 4.47
N VAL A 12 6.08 1.68 3.96
CA VAL A 12 5.26 2.70 3.26
C VAL A 12 5.10 2.26 1.81
N TRP A 13 3.87 2.29 1.31
CA TRP A 13 3.55 1.86 -0.04
C TRP A 13 2.82 2.94 -0.83
N PHE A 14 3.32 3.20 -2.04
CA PHE A 14 2.77 4.19 -2.98
C PHE A 14 2.28 3.51 -4.25
N PRO A 15 1.22 2.66 -4.20
CA PRO A 15 0.78 1.92 -5.36
C PRO A 15 0.22 2.87 -6.43
N LYS A 16 0.54 2.56 -7.69
CA LYS A 16 -0.20 3.07 -8.84
C LYS A 16 -1.36 2.11 -9.10
N LEU A 17 -2.59 2.56 -8.85
CA LEU A 17 -3.78 1.75 -9.09
C LEU A 17 -4.00 1.57 -10.59
N ALA A 18 -4.42 0.37 -10.97
CA ALA A 18 -4.80 0.01 -12.33
C ALA A 18 -5.96 0.86 -12.83
N ILE A 19 -5.94 1.20 -14.11
CA ILE A 19 -6.96 2.02 -14.76
C ILE A 19 -7.68 1.14 -15.78
N GLY A 20 -9.02 1.04 -15.67
CA GLY A 20 -9.80 0.16 -16.55
C GLY A 20 -9.38 -1.32 -16.46
N GLY A 21 -8.84 -1.74 -15.31
CA GLY A 21 -8.36 -3.10 -15.08
C GLY A 21 -6.95 -3.41 -15.62
N LYS A 22 -6.22 -2.43 -16.18
CA LYS A 22 -4.88 -2.62 -16.73
C LYS A 22 -3.77 -2.03 -15.86
N ALA A 23 -2.61 -2.69 -15.85
CA ALA A 23 -1.40 -2.22 -15.20
C ALA A 23 -0.93 -0.88 -15.76
N VAL A 24 -0.37 -0.05 -14.88
CA VAL A 24 0.16 1.29 -15.22
C VAL A 24 1.60 1.48 -14.71
N ALA A 25 2.26 0.38 -14.34
CA ALA A 25 3.55 0.35 -13.69
C ALA A 25 4.35 -0.91 -14.03
N ASN A 26 4.94 -0.99 -15.23
CA ASN A 26 5.79 -2.13 -15.65
C ASN A 26 5.11 -3.50 -15.41
N GLY A 27 3.90 -3.68 -15.93
CA GLY A 27 3.11 -4.90 -15.75
C GLY A 27 2.45 -5.05 -14.38
N TRP A 28 2.81 -4.26 -13.36
CA TRP A 28 2.16 -4.35 -12.05
C TRP A 28 0.77 -3.73 -12.03
N ASN A 29 -0.21 -4.57 -11.70
CA ASN A 29 -1.61 -4.25 -11.59
C ASN A 29 -2.01 -4.23 -10.11
N ASN A 30 -2.40 -3.04 -9.63
CA ASN A 30 -2.87 -2.85 -8.27
C ASN A 30 -4.34 -2.43 -8.30
N ARG A 31 -5.24 -3.18 -7.69
CA ARG A 31 -6.66 -2.85 -7.64
C ARG A 31 -7.10 -2.67 -6.19
N LEU A 32 -7.64 -1.49 -5.88
CA LEU A 32 -8.42 -1.25 -4.67
C LEU A 32 -9.85 -1.72 -4.92
N SER A 33 -10.45 -2.47 -4.00
CA SER A 33 -11.88 -2.82 -4.06
C SER A 33 -12.77 -1.59 -3.88
N ASP A 34 -14.00 -1.64 -4.37
CA ASP A 34 -14.90 -0.48 -4.39
C ASP A 34 -15.27 0.02 -2.98
N ASP A 35 -15.32 -0.89 -2.00
CA ASP A 35 -15.51 -0.61 -0.57
C ASP A 35 -14.20 -0.20 0.15
N GLY A 36 -13.07 -0.24 -0.57
CA GLY A 36 -11.73 0.07 -0.07
C GLY A 36 -11.18 -0.92 0.96
N THR A 37 -11.80 -2.08 1.13
CA THR A 37 -11.39 -3.07 2.15
C THR A 37 -10.22 -3.95 1.70
N TYR A 38 -10.02 -4.14 0.40
CA TYR A 38 -8.98 -4.98 -0.14
C TYR A 38 -8.14 -4.28 -1.21
N ILE A 39 -6.85 -4.63 -1.25
CA ILE A 39 -6.00 -4.39 -2.40
C ILE A 39 -5.55 -5.73 -2.98
N TYR A 40 -5.65 -5.86 -4.30
CA TYR A 40 -5.12 -6.97 -5.07
C TYR A 40 -3.91 -6.49 -5.86
N GLU A 41 -2.80 -7.24 -5.81
CA GLU A 41 -1.55 -6.92 -6.52
C GLU A 41 -1.11 -8.16 -7.31
N TYR A 42 -0.86 -7.98 -8.60
CA TYR A 42 -0.24 -9.00 -9.45
C TYR A 42 0.56 -8.33 -10.56
N ASN A 43 1.47 -9.08 -11.20
CA ASN A 43 2.13 -8.63 -12.41
C ASN A 43 1.50 -9.35 -13.61
N GLU A 44 1.16 -8.62 -14.67
CA GLU A 44 0.50 -9.13 -15.86
C GLU A 44 1.38 -10.11 -16.66
N ASP A 45 2.70 -10.04 -16.48
CA ASP A 45 3.69 -10.87 -17.17
C ASP A 45 4.24 -12.01 -16.29
N ALA A 46 3.80 -12.12 -15.03
CA ALA A 46 4.28 -13.14 -14.10
C ALA A 46 3.26 -14.25 -13.89
N ASP A 47 3.74 -15.49 -13.94
CA ASP A 47 2.90 -16.68 -13.78
C ASP A 47 2.48 -16.91 -12.32
N LEU A 48 3.31 -16.55 -11.33
CA LEU A 48 3.02 -16.74 -9.90
C LEU A 48 3.59 -15.57 -9.09
N VAL A 49 2.91 -15.21 -8.01
CA VAL A 49 3.46 -14.33 -6.97
C VAL A 49 4.20 -15.14 -5.92
N ASP A 50 5.13 -14.51 -5.20
CA ASP A 50 5.80 -15.13 -4.07
C ASP A 50 4.77 -15.69 -3.06
N PRO A 51 5.03 -16.83 -2.41
CA PRO A 51 4.15 -17.39 -1.39
C PRO A 51 4.01 -16.45 -0.19
N VAL A 52 3.00 -16.72 0.64
CA VAL A 52 2.80 -15.98 1.90
C VAL A 52 3.78 -16.54 2.95
N GLY A 53 5.04 -16.08 2.92
CA GLY A 53 6.17 -16.48 3.80
C GLY A 53 7.18 -17.39 3.08
N ASP A 54 8.51 -17.23 3.16
CA ASP A 54 9.35 -16.89 4.31
C ASP A 54 10.02 -15.51 4.24
N GLY A 55 9.72 -14.62 5.22
CA GLY A 55 10.54 -13.41 5.44
C GLY A 55 9.87 -12.20 6.10
N ASP A 56 8.55 -12.02 6.02
CA ASP A 56 7.91 -10.86 6.69
C ASP A 56 6.59 -11.24 7.40
N PRO A 57 6.64 -11.63 8.68
CA PRO A 57 5.44 -11.87 9.50
C PRO A 57 4.57 -10.61 9.66
N ASN A 58 5.02 -9.45 9.18
CA ASN A 58 4.39 -8.15 9.28
C ASN A 58 4.42 -7.38 7.95
N ASP A 59 4.09 -7.99 6.79
CA ASP A 59 3.85 -7.21 5.54
C ASP A 59 2.60 -6.33 5.69
N ILE A 60 2.78 -5.26 6.46
CA ILE A 60 1.82 -4.26 6.86
C ILE A 60 2.25 -2.96 6.19
N ARG A 61 1.38 -2.46 5.32
CA ARG A 61 1.65 -1.36 4.42
C ARG A 61 0.83 -0.14 4.78
N ILE A 62 1.51 0.93 5.17
CA ILE A 62 0.90 2.26 5.24
C ILE A 62 0.74 2.75 3.80
N THR A 63 -0.49 2.81 3.31
CA THR A 63 -0.74 2.87 1.87
C THR A 63 -1.26 4.24 1.45
N PHE A 64 -0.55 4.83 0.49
CA PHE A 64 -0.91 6.08 -0.16
C PHE A 64 -1.11 5.83 -1.65
N ALA A 65 -2.35 5.62 -2.08
CA ALA A 65 -2.65 5.34 -3.47
C ALA A 65 -2.53 6.61 -4.32
N LYS A 66 -1.93 6.49 -5.51
CA LYS A 66 -1.94 7.57 -6.49
C LYS A 66 -3.35 7.73 -7.06
N SER A 67 -3.92 8.92 -6.94
CA SER A 67 -5.24 9.28 -7.45
C SER A 67 -5.13 10.53 -8.33
N ALA A 68 -5.91 10.57 -9.41
CA ALA A 68 -6.11 11.78 -10.19
C ALA A 68 -7.44 12.42 -9.77
N ASP A 69 -7.40 13.71 -9.50
CA ASP A 69 -8.61 14.49 -9.30
C ASP A 69 -9.42 14.52 -10.61
N PRO A 70 -10.72 14.17 -10.61
CA PRO A 70 -11.50 14.06 -11.84
C PRO A 70 -11.76 15.41 -12.52
N VAL A 71 -11.71 16.51 -11.76
CA VAL A 71 -12.01 17.86 -12.26
C VAL A 71 -10.72 18.56 -12.71
N THR A 72 -9.74 18.64 -11.82
CA THR A 72 -8.49 19.38 -12.03
C THR A 72 -7.41 18.56 -12.73
N ARG A 73 -7.58 17.24 -12.81
CA ARG A 73 -6.58 16.27 -13.32
C ARG A 73 -5.26 16.25 -12.54
N ILE A 74 -5.17 16.95 -11.41
CA ILE A 74 -4.00 16.95 -10.55
C ILE A 74 -3.83 15.55 -9.96
N GLN A 75 -2.61 15.02 -10.08
CA GLN A 75 -2.24 13.73 -9.51
C GLN A 75 -1.68 13.95 -8.11
N ALA A 76 -2.25 13.24 -7.13
CA ALA A 76 -1.81 13.30 -5.75
C ALA A 76 -1.81 11.90 -5.13
N TYR A 77 -1.07 11.77 -4.03
CA TYR A 77 -1.13 10.58 -3.19
C TYR A 77 -2.15 10.80 -2.09
N ARG A 78 -3.08 9.86 -1.93
CA ARG A 78 -4.10 9.89 -0.87
C ARG A 78 -3.88 8.71 0.06
N PHE A 79 -3.88 8.96 1.36
CA PHE A 79 -3.89 7.88 2.35
C PHE A 79 -5.19 7.07 2.20
N VAL A 80 -5.06 5.76 2.03
CA VAL A 80 -6.20 4.85 1.84
C VAL A 80 -6.35 3.82 2.96
N GLY A 81 -5.39 3.79 3.90
CA GLY A 81 -5.40 2.93 5.07
C GLY A 81 -4.09 2.20 5.30
N VAL A 82 -4.07 1.39 6.35
CA VAL A 82 -3.03 0.42 6.64
C VAL A 82 -3.51 -0.95 6.20
N PHE A 83 -2.72 -1.66 5.42
CA PHE A 83 -3.10 -2.93 4.81
C PHE A 83 -2.16 -4.05 5.24
N ARG A 84 -2.68 -5.23 5.53
CA ARG A 84 -1.88 -6.43 5.80
C ARG A 84 -2.08 -7.44 4.69
N ARG A 85 -1.00 -8.05 4.19
CA ARG A 85 -1.12 -9.20 3.30
C ARG A 85 -1.72 -10.38 4.06
N ILE A 86 -2.85 -10.91 3.57
CA ILE A 86 -3.57 -12.00 4.25
C ILE A 86 -3.49 -13.33 3.52
N SER A 87 -3.37 -13.31 2.19
CA SER A 87 -3.30 -14.53 1.38
C SER A 87 -2.78 -14.21 -0.03
N ASN A 88 -2.54 -15.27 -0.80
CA ASN A 88 -2.59 -15.19 -2.25
C ASN A 88 -3.98 -15.65 -2.74
N SER A 89 -4.29 -15.46 -4.02
CA SER A 89 -5.40 -16.15 -4.69
C SER A 89 -5.14 -17.65 -4.74
N GLU A 90 -6.18 -18.45 -4.95
CA GLU A 90 -6.09 -19.92 -4.98
C GLU A 90 -5.12 -20.44 -6.07
N ASP A 91 -5.06 -19.74 -7.20
CA ASP A 91 -4.13 -20.00 -8.31
C ASP A 91 -2.70 -19.48 -8.05
N GLY A 92 -2.46 -18.79 -6.93
CA GLY A 92 -1.16 -18.23 -6.58
C GLY A 92 -0.70 -17.06 -7.44
N THR A 93 -1.57 -16.49 -8.30
CA THR A 93 -1.19 -15.43 -9.25
C THR A 93 -1.35 -14.02 -8.69
N ARG A 94 -2.10 -13.84 -7.59
CA ARG A 94 -2.41 -12.52 -7.01
C ARG A 94 -2.18 -12.49 -5.52
N LYS A 95 -1.58 -11.40 -5.04
CA LYS A 95 -1.52 -11.08 -3.61
C LYS A 95 -2.82 -10.40 -3.20
N ARG A 96 -3.31 -10.73 -2.00
CA ARG A 96 -4.47 -10.07 -1.39
C ARG A 96 -4.06 -9.42 -0.07
N TYR A 97 -4.26 -8.11 0.00
CA TYR A 97 -4.07 -7.31 1.21
C TYR A 97 -5.43 -6.85 1.74
N GLN A 98 -5.63 -6.94 3.04
CA GLN A 98 -6.83 -6.47 3.74
C GLN A 98 -6.53 -5.19 4.52
N ARG A 99 -7.42 -4.20 4.45
CA ARG A 99 -7.34 -2.99 5.26
C ARG A 99 -7.58 -3.36 6.73
N ILE A 100 -6.61 -3.05 7.58
CA ILE A 100 -6.68 -3.28 9.03
C ILE A 100 -6.89 -2.00 9.83
N GLU A 101 -6.52 -0.83 9.29
CA GLU A 101 -6.73 0.47 9.93
C GLU A 101 -7.08 1.54 8.90
N THR A 102 -7.92 2.50 9.29
CA THR A 102 -8.27 3.69 8.49
C THR A 102 -7.59 4.97 8.98
N VAL A 103 -6.80 4.86 10.05
CA VAL A 103 -6.02 5.94 10.65
C VAL A 103 -4.59 5.46 10.90
N PHE A 104 -3.63 6.38 10.85
CA PHE A 104 -2.24 6.06 11.21
C PHE A 104 -1.63 7.22 12.01
N PRO A 105 -1.19 6.99 13.26
CA PRO A 105 -0.64 8.06 14.09
C PRO A 105 0.73 8.50 13.57
N ILE A 106 0.95 9.81 13.48
CA ILE A 106 2.24 10.40 13.13
C ILE A 106 2.84 11.01 14.39
N HIS A 107 3.85 10.36 14.96
CA HIS A 107 4.63 10.94 16.04
C HIS A 107 5.54 12.04 15.49
N ARG A 108 5.32 13.27 15.92
CA ARG A 108 6.24 14.39 15.67
C ARG A 108 7.20 14.47 16.84
N THR A 109 8.48 14.66 16.56
CA THR A 109 9.43 15.07 17.60
C THR A 109 8.97 16.43 18.12
N PRO A 110 8.89 16.66 19.44
CA PRO A 110 8.70 18.01 19.95
C PRO A 110 9.86 18.87 19.44
N CYS A 111 9.53 19.98 18.78
CA CYS A 111 10.53 20.98 18.44
C CYS A 111 11.15 21.46 19.76
N LEU A 112 12.44 21.22 19.97
CA LEU A 112 13.14 21.84 21.08
C LEU A 112 13.07 23.37 20.86
N PRO A 113 12.66 24.16 21.87
CA PRO A 113 12.66 25.61 21.74
C PRO A 113 14.09 26.06 21.45
N ILE A 114 14.25 26.84 20.39
CA ILE A 114 15.50 27.55 20.12
C ILE A 114 15.59 28.64 21.19
N HIS A 115 16.38 28.40 22.24
CA HIS A 115 16.78 29.46 23.13
C HIS A 115 17.62 30.46 22.32
N ARG A 116 17.11 31.69 22.18
CA ARG A 116 17.85 32.83 21.64
C ARG A 116 18.85 33.34 22.66
#